data_AF-A0A1N7MK16-F1
#
_entry.id   AF-A0A1N7MK16-F1
#
_cell.length_a   1.000
_cell.length_b   1.000
_cell.length_c   1.000
_cell.angle_alpha   90.00
_cell.angle_beta   90.00
_cell.angle_gamma   90.00
#
_symmetry.space_group_name_H-M   'P 1'
#
loop_
_entity.id
_entity.type
_entity.pdbx_description
1 polymer ?
#
loop_
_entity_poly.entity_id
_entity_poly.type
_entity_poly.pdbx_seq_one_letter_code
_entity_poly.pdbx_strand_id
1 'polypeptide(L)'
;MVAIGAGFVIAFFFAMNIGGSGAAASMGAAYGAGAVRSRRVALCICGAGVFPGAVWGGGEVVKTMGSGIIPASTLTVQIVIIILASACLSLFIANRIGIPLSTSEVTVGAVTGAGLALGKVYWLPLLQIVCFWILVPVTAYSLAWLTGRMIPAAESRWPILRRENRSRWLALLLVVTGFLEAFAAGMNNVANAVGPLVGAGLLSVSQGVLYGGFFVALGSLLLGGRVLETNGKGITDLSLLEGSLVSGTGALLVMGASFLGIPVPLTQATTSAILGVGTARNGFSLWQKSVIDRLVKVWAVSPVFSLAIAYGGVKGGVRGDFHAVIAVISVCLATWGMISLIRSVHKERSSLHEHGGGI
;
A
#
# COMPACT_ATOMS: atom_id res chain seq x y z
N MET A 1 -15.79 -5.08 27.61
CA MET A 1 -14.99 -6.23 27.14
C MET A 1 -15.27 -6.62 25.69
N VAL A 2 -16.52 -6.82 25.28
CA VAL A 2 -16.88 -7.23 23.90
C VAL A 2 -16.35 -6.27 22.82
N ALA A 3 -16.53 -4.95 22.99
CA ALA A 3 -16.05 -3.95 22.03
C ALA A 3 -14.52 -3.94 21.88
N ILE A 4 -13.77 -4.12 22.98
CA ILE A 4 -12.31 -4.18 22.95
C ILE A 4 -11.86 -5.41 22.15
N GLY A 5 -12.48 -6.57 22.38
CA GLY A 5 -12.22 -7.79 21.61
C GLY A 5 -12.46 -7.59 20.10
N ALA A 6 -13.57 -6.94 19.74
CA ALA A 6 -13.87 -6.61 18.34
C ALA A 6 -12.79 -5.70 17.71
N GLY A 7 -12.30 -4.70 18.45
CA GLY A 7 -11.20 -3.84 18.03
C GLY A 7 -9.93 -4.62 17.68
N PHE A 8 -9.52 -5.57 18.53
CA PHE A 8 -8.37 -6.44 18.27
C PHE A 8 -8.57 -7.34 17.05
N VAL A 9 -9.74 -7.97 16.91
CA VAL A 9 -10.04 -8.83 15.76
C VAL A 9 -9.96 -8.04 14.45
N ILE A 10 -10.56 -6.85 14.40
CA ILE A 10 -10.50 -5.98 13.22
C ILE A 10 -9.07 -5.53 12.94
N ALA A 11 -8.33 -5.12 13.97
CA ALA A 11 -6.94 -4.68 13.84
C ALA A 11 -6.03 -5.78 13.28
N PHE A 12 -6.11 -7.00 13.82
CA PHE A 12 -5.25 -8.10 13.39
C PHE A 12 -5.67 -8.67 12.04
N PHE A 13 -6.97 -8.69 11.74
CA PHE A 13 -7.42 -8.97 10.37
C PHE A 13 -6.95 -7.90 9.37
N PHE A 14 -6.93 -6.63 9.78
CA PHE A 14 -6.38 -5.56 8.96
C PHE A 14 -4.87 -5.70 8.77
N ALA A 15 -4.12 -6.05 9.82
CA ALA A 15 -2.70 -6.39 9.73
C ALA A 15 -2.46 -7.53 8.72
N MET A 16 -3.29 -8.58 8.74
CA MET A 16 -3.20 -9.65 7.74
C MET A 16 -3.44 -9.14 6.31
N ASN A 17 -4.44 -8.27 6.10
CA ASN A 17 -4.68 -7.65 4.80
C ASN A 17 -3.52 -6.78 4.32
N ILE A 18 -2.89 -6.05 5.23
CA ILE A 18 -1.68 -5.27 4.96
C ILE A 18 -0.56 -6.20 4.48
N GLY A 19 -0.36 -7.33 5.16
CA GLY A 19 0.62 -8.34 4.76
C GLY A 19 0.38 -8.90 3.37
N GLY A 20 -0.87 -9.21 3.03
CA GLY A 20 -1.26 -9.67 1.71
C GLY A 20 -0.94 -8.65 0.61
N SER A 21 -1.25 -7.38 0.84
CA SER A 21 -0.94 -6.30 -0.11
C SER A 21 0.58 -6.05 -0.24
N GLY A 22 1.29 -6.04 0.89
CA GLY A 22 2.72 -5.74 0.97
C GLY A 22 3.62 -6.80 0.31
N ALA A 23 3.16 -8.05 0.25
CA ALA A 23 3.88 -9.14 -0.42
C ALA A 23 4.13 -8.84 -1.91
N ALA A 24 3.16 -8.22 -2.59
CA ALA A 24 3.27 -7.90 -4.00
C ALA A 24 4.24 -6.75 -4.27
N ALA A 25 4.27 -5.73 -3.39
CA ALA A 25 5.23 -4.65 -3.49
C ALA A 25 6.66 -5.17 -3.29
N SER A 26 6.88 -5.94 -2.23
CA SER A 26 8.23 -6.32 -1.80
C SER A 26 8.85 -7.47 -2.61
N MET A 27 8.05 -8.46 -2.99
CA MET A 27 8.54 -9.66 -3.68
C MET A 27 8.10 -9.75 -5.14
N GLY A 28 7.34 -8.76 -5.63
CA GLY A 28 6.89 -8.70 -7.02
C GLY A 28 8.05 -8.69 -8.01
N ALA A 29 9.08 -7.88 -7.77
CA ALA A 29 10.26 -7.81 -8.64
C ALA A 29 11.04 -9.13 -8.66
N ALA A 30 11.30 -9.72 -7.49
CA ALA A 30 12.04 -10.98 -7.38
C ALA A 30 11.29 -12.19 -7.97
N TYR A 31 9.97 -12.24 -7.80
CA TYR A 31 9.11 -13.26 -8.39
C TYR A 31 8.97 -13.05 -9.91
N GLY A 32 8.75 -11.82 -10.34
CA GLY A 32 8.60 -11.41 -11.73
C GLY A 32 9.82 -11.67 -12.61
N ALA A 33 11.00 -11.28 -12.12
CA ALA A 33 12.28 -11.50 -12.80
C ALA A 33 12.75 -12.97 -12.74
N GLY A 34 12.02 -13.85 -12.05
CA GLY A 34 12.33 -15.27 -11.93
C GLY A 34 13.48 -15.62 -10.99
N ALA A 35 13.91 -14.67 -10.13
CA ALA A 35 14.88 -14.93 -9.07
C ALA A 35 14.31 -15.89 -8.02
N VAL A 36 13.02 -15.74 -7.70
CA VAL A 36 12.26 -16.68 -6.86
C VAL A 36 11.13 -17.28 -7.68
N ARG A 37 11.23 -18.57 -8.01
CA ARG A 37 10.23 -19.24 -8.88
C ARG A 37 8.98 -19.69 -8.15
N SER A 38 9.12 -20.05 -6.87
CA SER A 38 8.01 -20.54 -6.06
C SER A 38 7.31 -19.38 -5.37
N ARG A 39 5.99 -19.24 -5.63
CA ARG A 39 5.14 -18.27 -4.94
C ARG A 39 5.25 -18.43 -3.42
N ARG A 40 5.20 -19.65 -2.90
CA ARG A 40 5.28 -19.92 -1.45
C ARG A 40 6.60 -19.43 -0.87
N VAL A 41 7.72 -19.66 -1.57
CA VAL A 41 9.04 -19.20 -1.12
C VAL A 41 9.11 -17.68 -1.10
N ALA A 42 8.58 -17.00 -2.13
CA ALA A 42 8.52 -15.54 -2.15
C ALA A 42 7.72 -14.99 -0.95
N LEU A 43 6.57 -15.58 -0.65
CA LEU A 43 5.76 -15.18 0.51
C LEU A 43 6.47 -15.47 1.84
N CYS A 44 7.20 -16.58 1.97
CA CYS A 44 8.01 -16.88 3.16
C CYS A 44 9.13 -15.86 3.38
N ILE A 45 9.85 -15.49 2.32
CA ILE A 45 10.88 -14.43 2.38
C ILE A 45 10.24 -13.10 2.80
N CYS A 46 9.07 -12.77 2.24
CA CYS A 46 8.33 -11.57 2.63
C CYS A 46 7.98 -11.58 4.12
N GLY A 47 7.35 -12.66 4.62
CA GLY A 47 6.98 -12.77 6.03
C GLY A 47 8.19 -12.71 6.96
N ALA A 48 9.30 -13.35 6.57
CA ALA A 48 10.56 -13.35 7.31
C ALA A 48 11.24 -11.96 7.34
N GLY A 49 11.01 -11.10 6.34
CA GLY A 49 11.49 -9.71 6.35
C GLY A 49 10.56 -8.77 7.11
N VAL A 50 9.25 -8.87 6.87
CA VAL A 50 8.21 -8.02 7.46
C VAL A 50 8.20 -8.11 8.98
N PHE A 51 8.25 -9.31 9.56
CA PHE A 51 8.18 -9.48 11.01
C PHE A 51 9.31 -8.75 11.75
N PRO A 52 10.61 -9.00 11.48
CA PRO A 52 11.69 -8.27 12.13
C PRO A 52 11.68 -6.79 11.78
N GLY A 53 11.28 -6.41 10.56
CA GLY A 53 11.11 -5.01 10.18
C GLY A 53 10.12 -4.27 11.07
N ALA A 54 8.95 -4.88 11.32
CA ALA A 54 7.96 -4.34 12.24
C ALA A 54 8.52 -4.21 13.66
N VAL A 55 9.14 -5.27 14.19
CA VAL A 55 9.64 -5.32 15.56
C VAL A 55 10.79 -4.32 15.81
N TRP A 56 11.72 -4.19 14.87
CA TRP A 56 12.92 -3.35 15.07
C TRP A 56 12.74 -1.90 14.64
N GLY A 57 11.93 -1.61 13.64
CA GLY A 57 11.81 -0.27 13.07
C GLY A 57 10.40 0.30 13.01
N GLY A 58 9.39 -0.41 13.51
CA GLY A 58 7.99 0.03 13.46
C GLY A 58 7.57 1.08 14.49
N GLY A 59 8.38 1.29 15.53
CA GLY A 59 7.99 2.07 16.71
C GLY A 59 7.63 3.53 16.40
N GLU A 60 8.43 4.22 15.58
CA GLU A 60 8.20 5.65 15.31
C GLU A 60 6.94 5.90 14.49
N VAL A 61 6.68 5.08 13.46
CA VAL A 61 5.45 5.21 12.67
C VAL A 61 4.22 4.85 13.51
N VAL A 62 4.32 3.87 14.41
CA VAL A 62 3.24 3.51 15.36
C VAL A 62 2.87 4.72 16.22
N LYS A 63 3.85 5.47 16.73
CA LYS A 63 3.60 6.69 17.51
C LYS A 63 2.86 7.75 16.68
N THR A 64 3.31 7.99 15.45
CA THR A 64 2.64 8.94 14.53
C THR A 64 1.20 8.53 14.24
N MET A 65 0.94 7.25 14.00
CA MET A 65 -0.41 6.74 13.73
C MET A 65 -1.31 6.72 14.99
N GLY A 66 -0.71 6.67 16.19
CA GLY A 66 -1.44 6.66 17.45
C GLY A 66 -1.73 8.05 18.03
N SER A 67 -0.91 9.06 17.77
CA SER A 67 -1.10 10.39 18.37
C SER A 67 -0.62 11.56 17.51
N GLY A 68 -0.01 11.32 16.35
CA GLY A 68 0.57 12.37 15.49
C GLY A 68 -0.43 13.05 14.56
N ILE A 69 -1.58 12.42 14.26
CA ILE A 69 -2.59 12.97 13.34
C ILE A 69 -3.78 13.58 14.09
N ILE A 70 -4.23 12.90 15.16
CA ILE A 70 -5.30 13.37 16.05
C ILE A 70 -4.88 13.13 17.51
N PRO A 71 -5.40 13.89 18.49
CA PRO A 71 -5.02 13.72 19.89
C PRO A 71 -5.41 12.34 20.43
N ALA A 72 -4.50 11.66 21.12
CA ALA A 72 -4.73 10.33 21.72
C ALA A 72 -5.96 10.29 22.64
N SER A 73 -6.27 11.39 23.34
CA SER A 73 -7.47 11.52 24.19
C SER A 73 -8.80 11.40 23.45
N THR A 74 -8.78 11.47 22.11
CA THR A 74 -9.95 11.29 21.26
C THR A 74 -10.14 9.84 20.81
N LEU A 75 -9.13 8.98 20.94
CA LEU A 75 -9.16 7.60 20.48
C LEU A 75 -9.86 6.70 21.50
N THR A 76 -11.18 6.78 21.57
CA THR A 76 -11.97 5.79 22.30
C THR A 76 -12.02 4.46 21.55
N VAL A 77 -12.34 3.37 22.25
CA VAL A 77 -12.50 2.03 21.64
C VAL A 77 -13.43 2.05 20.42
N GLN A 78 -14.53 2.79 20.51
CA GLN A 78 -15.50 2.91 19.42
C GLN A 78 -14.91 3.63 18.20
N ILE A 79 -14.17 4.73 18.41
CA ILE A 79 -13.52 5.48 17.33
C ILE A 79 -12.43 4.66 16.67
N VAL A 80 -11.64 3.91 17.46
CA VAL A 80 -10.63 3.00 16.92
C VAL A 80 -11.25 1.92 16.04
N ILE A 81 -12.36 1.30 16.47
CA ILE A 81 -13.09 0.32 15.66
C ILE A 81 -13.53 0.95 14.33
N ILE A 82 -14.08 2.16 14.36
CA ILE A 82 -14.53 2.86 13.14
C ILE A 82 -13.34 3.12 12.21
N ILE A 83 -12.23 3.66 12.72
CA ILE A 83 -11.02 3.94 11.93
C ILE A 83 -10.51 2.65 11.27
N LEU A 84 -10.30 1.60 12.07
CA LEU A 84 -9.73 0.35 11.59
C LEU A 84 -10.67 -0.38 10.64
N ALA A 85 -11.97 -0.41 10.91
CA ALA A 85 -12.96 -1.02 10.01
C ALA A 85 -13.02 -0.28 8.67
N SER A 86 -12.97 1.05 8.68
CA SER A 86 -13.00 1.88 7.46
C SER A 86 -11.78 1.63 6.58
N ALA A 87 -10.57 1.66 7.17
CA ALA A 87 -9.33 1.38 6.46
C ALA A 87 -9.26 -0.08 5.98
N CYS A 88 -9.68 -1.02 6.83
CA CYS A 88 -9.70 -2.45 6.52
C CYS A 88 -10.65 -2.78 5.37
N LEU A 89 -11.85 -2.21 5.35
CA LEU A 89 -12.80 -2.44 4.26
C LEU A 89 -12.24 -1.95 2.92
N SER A 90 -11.67 -0.74 2.89
CA SER A 90 -11.06 -0.20 1.67
C SER A 90 -9.92 -1.07 1.16
N LEU A 91 -9.02 -1.51 2.04
CA LEU A 91 -7.91 -2.38 1.67
C LEU A 91 -8.37 -3.78 1.25
N PHE A 92 -9.35 -4.35 1.95
CA PHE A 92 -9.88 -5.66 1.64
C PHE A 92 -10.49 -5.70 0.24
N ILE A 93 -11.27 -4.67 -0.13
CA ILE A 93 -11.82 -4.54 -1.49
C ILE A 93 -10.68 -4.51 -2.51
N ALA A 94 -9.64 -3.69 -2.29
CA ALA A 94 -8.49 -3.57 -3.19
C ALA A 94 -7.71 -4.89 -3.34
N ASN A 95 -7.46 -5.61 -2.25
CA ASN A 95 -6.82 -6.92 -2.26
C ASN A 95 -7.65 -7.95 -3.04
N ARG A 96 -8.99 -7.92 -2.92
CA ARG A 96 -9.87 -8.86 -3.62
C ARG A 96 -9.91 -8.63 -5.12
N ILE A 97 -9.77 -7.39 -5.58
CA ILE A 97 -9.63 -7.04 -7.00
C ILE A 97 -8.19 -7.19 -7.52
N GLY A 98 -7.23 -7.57 -6.66
CA GLY A 98 -5.83 -7.80 -7.02
C GLY A 98 -5.08 -6.51 -7.38
N ILE A 99 -5.55 -5.36 -6.91
CA ILE A 99 -4.88 -4.08 -7.14
C ILE A 99 -4.11 -3.71 -5.87
N PRO A 100 -2.80 -3.45 -5.97
CA PRO A 100 -2.00 -3.09 -4.82
C PRO A 100 -2.39 -1.68 -4.34
N LEU A 101 -2.89 -1.60 -3.11
CA LEU A 101 -3.27 -0.35 -2.48
C LEU A 101 -2.11 0.20 -1.65
N SER A 102 -2.08 1.52 -1.45
CA SER A 102 -1.30 2.12 -0.38
C SER A 102 -2.03 1.98 0.95
N THR A 103 -1.54 1.13 1.85
CA THR A 103 -2.15 0.86 3.15
C THR A 103 -2.03 2.06 4.11
N SER A 104 -0.93 2.81 4.03
CA SER A 104 -0.69 3.99 4.86
C SER A 104 -1.69 5.10 4.54
N GLU A 105 -1.98 5.34 3.26
CA GLU A 105 -2.89 6.41 2.86
C GLU A 105 -4.34 6.14 3.29
N VAL A 106 -4.84 4.90 3.16
CA VAL A 106 -6.19 4.58 3.66
C VAL A 106 -6.31 4.68 5.17
N THR A 107 -5.29 4.30 5.93
CA THR A 107 -5.36 4.44 7.39
C THR A 107 -5.26 5.91 7.80
N VAL A 108 -4.33 6.68 7.23
CA VAL A 108 -4.24 8.13 7.49
C VAL A 108 -5.54 8.83 7.09
N GLY A 109 -6.15 8.45 5.96
CA GLY A 109 -7.47 8.91 5.54
C GLY A 109 -8.55 8.62 6.59
N ALA A 110 -8.63 7.38 7.09
CA ALA A 110 -9.60 7.00 8.13
C ALA A 110 -9.38 7.75 9.46
N VAL A 111 -8.13 7.88 9.92
CA VAL A 111 -7.78 8.64 11.13
C VAL A 111 -8.16 10.12 10.96
N THR A 112 -7.85 10.70 9.79
CA THR A 112 -8.20 12.09 9.46
C THR A 112 -9.71 12.27 9.42
N GLY A 113 -10.45 11.34 8.82
CA GLY A 113 -11.92 11.39 8.76
C GLY A 113 -12.56 11.39 10.15
N ALA A 114 -12.07 10.52 11.05
CA ALA A 114 -12.48 10.53 12.45
C ALA A 114 -12.12 11.86 13.14
N GLY A 115 -10.90 12.38 12.91
CA GLY A 115 -10.47 13.67 13.44
C GLY A 115 -11.33 14.84 12.98
N LEU A 116 -11.69 14.89 11.69
CA LEU A 116 -12.56 15.91 11.12
C LEU A 116 -13.96 15.86 11.74
N ALA A 117 -14.53 14.66 11.91
CA ALA A 117 -15.83 14.49 12.59
C ALA A 117 -15.80 14.99 14.04
N LEU A 118 -14.64 14.94 14.69
CA LEU A 118 -14.41 15.43 16.05
C LEU A 118 -13.97 16.90 16.11
N GLY A 119 -13.57 17.50 14.99
CA GLY A 119 -12.96 18.83 14.92
C GLY A 119 -11.54 18.90 15.50
N LYS A 120 -10.80 17.79 15.52
CA LYS A 120 -9.50 17.65 16.19
C LYS A 120 -8.48 16.97 15.28
N VAL A 121 -7.87 17.74 14.37
CA VAL A 121 -6.82 17.28 13.44
C VAL A 121 -5.57 18.14 13.61
N TYR A 122 -4.41 17.51 13.65
CA TYR A 122 -3.12 18.21 13.57
C TYR A 122 -2.76 18.43 12.09
N TRP A 123 -3.08 19.60 11.59
CA TRP A 123 -2.90 19.95 10.17
C TRP A 123 -1.45 19.94 9.70
N LEU A 124 -0.51 20.40 10.55
CA LEU A 124 0.91 20.49 10.16
C LEU A 124 1.55 19.09 10.00
N PRO A 125 1.43 18.16 10.98
CA PRO A 125 1.87 16.78 10.78
C PRO A 125 1.17 16.09 9.61
N LEU A 126 -0.15 16.32 9.42
CA LEU A 126 -0.88 15.74 8.29
C LEU A 126 -0.34 16.26 6.95
N LEU A 127 -0.06 17.55 6.84
CA LEU A 127 0.55 18.14 5.64
C LEU A 127 1.93 17.55 5.35
N GLN A 128 2.76 17.38 6.39
CA GLN A 128 4.06 16.73 6.24
C GLN A 128 3.94 15.31 5.68
N ILE A 129 2.99 14.51 6.19
CA ILE A 129 2.71 13.16 5.69
C ILE A 129 2.33 13.21 4.20
N VAL A 130 1.40 14.09 3.83
CA VAL A 130 0.94 14.25 2.43
C VAL A 130 2.07 14.71 1.51
N CYS A 131 2.95 15.61 1.97
CA CYS A 131 4.13 16.01 1.20
C CYS A 131 5.04 14.82 0.91
N PHE A 132 5.24 13.91 1.87
CA PHE A 132 6.03 12.70 1.68
C PHE A 132 5.37 11.68 0.74
N TRP A 133 4.04 11.67 0.66
CA TRP A 133 3.32 10.82 -0.31
C TRP A 133 3.60 11.21 -1.75
N ILE A 134 3.97 12.47 -2.01
CA ILE A 134 4.39 12.93 -3.33
C ILE A 134 5.91 12.79 -3.49
N LEU A 135 6.66 13.22 -2.47
CA LEU A 135 8.12 13.25 -2.52
C LEU A 135 8.72 11.85 -2.69
N VAL A 136 8.24 10.86 -1.96
CA VAL A 136 8.81 9.50 -1.99
C VAL A 136 8.64 8.83 -3.36
N PRO A 137 7.44 8.77 -3.97
CA PRO A 137 7.27 8.24 -5.32
C PRO A 137 8.09 9.00 -6.38
N VAL A 138 8.12 10.34 -6.33
CA VAL A 138 8.92 11.15 -7.28
C VAL A 138 10.41 10.87 -7.14
N THR A 139 10.90 10.75 -5.91
CA THR A 139 12.30 10.41 -5.63
C THR A 139 12.61 8.99 -6.08
N ALA A 140 11.73 8.03 -5.81
CA ALA A 140 11.87 6.64 -6.24
C ALA A 140 11.94 6.54 -7.77
N TYR A 141 11.05 7.23 -8.48
CA TYR A 141 11.08 7.33 -9.95
C TYR A 141 12.40 7.91 -10.45
N SER A 142 12.83 9.04 -9.87
CA SER A 142 14.02 9.78 -10.33
C SER A 142 15.31 8.99 -10.12
N LEU A 143 15.48 8.37 -8.95
CA LEU A 143 16.64 7.52 -8.64
C LEU A 143 16.67 6.26 -9.52
N ALA A 144 15.52 5.61 -9.69
CA ALA A 144 15.42 4.42 -10.52
C ALA A 144 15.62 4.72 -12.01
N TRP A 145 15.16 5.88 -12.48
CA TRP A 145 15.41 6.35 -13.84
C TRP A 145 16.89 6.67 -14.07
N LEU A 146 17.54 7.36 -13.13
CA LEU A 146 18.96 7.68 -13.22
C LEU A 146 19.82 6.42 -13.23
N THR A 147 19.59 5.52 -12.27
CA THR A 147 20.30 4.24 -12.21
C THR A 147 19.99 3.37 -13.43
N GLY A 148 18.74 3.36 -13.90
CA GLY A 148 18.33 2.69 -15.14
C GLY A 148 19.07 3.18 -16.39
N ARG A 149 19.30 4.49 -16.52
CA ARG A 149 20.10 5.10 -17.62
C ARG A 149 21.56 4.63 -17.61
N MET A 150 22.09 4.28 -16.44
CA MET A 150 23.47 3.80 -16.28
C MET A 150 23.64 2.31 -16.58
N ILE A 151 22.55 1.53 -16.62
CA ILE A 151 22.59 0.07 -16.83
C ILE A 151 23.28 -0.31 -18.15
N PRO A 152 22.94 0.26 -19.34
CA PRO A 152 23.58 -0.17 -20.58
C PRO A 152 25.09 0.07 -20.60
N ALA A 153 25.54 1.18 -20.01
CA ALA A 153 26.97 1.48 -19.87
C ALA A 153 27.67 0.47 -18.93
N ALA A 154 27.02 0.11 -17.81
CA ALA A 154 27.52 -0.90 -16.89
C ALA A 154 27.56 -2.30 -17.53
N GLU A 155 26.53 -2.70 -18.27
CA GLU A 155 26.45 -3.98 -18.98
C GLU A 155 27.47 -4.09 -20.14
N SER A 156 27.80 -2.96 -20.77
CA SER A 156 28.85 -2.87 -21.78
C SER A 156 30.24 -3.08 -21.16
N ARG A 157 30.50 -2.43 -20.01
CA ARG A 157 31.78 -2.53 -19.29
C ARG A 157 31.96 -3.87 -18.56
N TRP A 158 30.88 -4.44 -18.03
CA TRP A 158 30.88 -5.69 -17.27
C TRP A 158 29.82 -6.65 -17.82
N PRO A 159 30.20 -7.56 -18.75
CA PRO A 159 29.26 -8.50 -19.37
C PRO A 159 28.54 -9.43 -18.39
N ILE A 160 29.08 -9.62 -17.18
CA ILE A 160 28.43 -10.39 -16.10
C ILE A 160 27.09 -9.78 -15.64
N LEU A 161 26.86 -8.49 -15.91
CA LEU A 161 25.65 -7.76 -15.55
C LEU A 161 24.51 -7.89 -16.57
N ARG A 162 24.79 -8.40 -17.76
CA ARG A 162 23.84 -8.43 -18.87
C ARG A 162 22.57 -9.19 -18.50
N ARG A 163 21.43 -8.63 -18.90
CA ARG A 163 20.09 -9.22 -18.76
C ARG A 163 19.96 -10.70 -19.17
N GLU A 164 20.66 -11.14 -20.22
CA GLU A 164 20.63 -12.53 -20.69
C GLU A 164 21.34 -13.50 -19.72
N ASN A 165 22.26 -12.98 -18.91
CA ASN A 165 23.02 -13.77 -17.98
C ASN A 165 22.17 -14.07 -16.74
N ARG A 166 21.74 -15.33 -16.58
CA ARG A 166 21.06 -15.83 -15.37
C ARG A 166 22.06 -16.04 -14.24
N SER A 167 22.78 -14.98 -13.88
CA SER A 167 23.79 -15.04 -12.85
C SER A 167 23.16 -15.32 -11.48
N ARG A 168 23.67 -16.36 -10.80
CA ARG A 168 23.21 -16.73 -9.46
C ARG A 168 23.39 -15.60 -8.45
N TRP A 169 24.46 -14.81 -8.58
CA TRP A 169 24.72 -13.72 -7.65
C TRP A 169 23.75 -12.54 -7.85
N LEU A 170 23.33 -12.25 -9.10
CA LEU A 170 22.30 -11.23 -9.37
C LEU A 170 20.93 -11.67 -8.85
N ALA A 171 20.62 -12.96 -8.98
CA ALA A 171 19.40 -13.52 -8.41
C ALA A 171 19.44 -13.41 -6.87
N LEU A 172 20.57 -13.73 -6.25
CA LEU A 172 20.75 -13.57 -4.81
C LEU A 172 20.63 -12.10 -4.38
N LEU A 173 21.25 -11.17 -5.12
CA LEU A 173 21.16 -9.74 -4.86
C LEU A 173 19.70 -9.27 -4.88
N LEU A 174 18.92 -9.66 -5.90
CA LEU A 174 17.49 -9.35 -5.98
C LEU A 174 16.69 -9.95 -4.82
N VAL A 175 16.98 -11.18 -4.41
CA VAL A 175 16.36 -11.78 -3.23
C VAL A 175 16.67 -10.97 -1.97
N VAL A 176 17.91 -10.53 -1.79
CA VAL A 176 18.33 -9.72 -0.64
C VAL A 176 17.65 -8.35 -0.66
N THR A 177 17.63 -7.66 -1.80
CA THR A 177 16.95 -6.36 -1.90
C THR A 177 15.43 -6.48 -1.71
N GLY A 178 14.81 -7.55 -2.21
CA GLY A 178 13.38 -7.83 -1.97
C GLY A 178 13.09 -8.15 -0.49
N PHE A 179 14.00 -8.85 0.19
CA PHE A 179 13.92 -9.04 1.64
C PHE A 179 14.03 -7.71 2.40
N LEU A 180 14.95 -6.82 2.00
CA LEU A 180 15.07 -5.49 2.60
C LEU A 180 13.83 -4.64 2.34
N GLU A 181 13.21 -4.76 1.18
CA GLU A 181 11.95 -4.09 0.88
C GLU A 181 10.80 -4.63 1.75
N ALA A 182 10.75 -5.95 1.98
CA ALA A 182 9.81 -6.56 2.90
C ALA A 182 10.05 -6.12 4.36
N PHE A 183 11.32 -5.97 4.77
CA PHE A 183 11.69 -5.39 6.05
C PHE A 183 11.20 -3.95 6.18
N ALA A 184 11.44 -3.11 5.16
CA ALA A 184 10.94 -1.74 5.10
C ALA A 184 9.40 -1.68 5.17
N ALA A 185 8.72 -2.62 4.50
CA ALA A 185 7.26 -2.76 4.57
C ALA A 185 6.78 -3.06 6.00
N GLY A 186 7.50 -3.93 6.72
CA GLY A 186 7.26 -4.21 8.13
C GLY A 186 7.40 -2.98 9.01
N MET A 187 8.52 -2.25 8.86
CA MET A 187 8.79 -1.01 9.60
C MET A 187 7.67 0.03 9.41
N ASN A 188 7.21 0.23 8.18
CA ASN A 188 6.24 1.31 7.93
C ASN A 188 4.80 0.88 8.20
N ASN A 189 4.40 -0.30 7.72
CA ASN A 189 2.99 -0.63 7.57
C ASN A 189 2.36 -1.27 8.79
N VAL A 190 3.14 -1.80 9.75
CA VAL A 190 2.57 -2.38 10.98
C VAL A 190 1.77 -1.34 11.75
N ALA A 191 2.24 -0.09 11.73
CA ALA A 191 1.61 1.06 12.37
C ALA A 191 0.17 1.30 11.92
N ASN A 192 -0.17 0.95 10.68
CA ASN A 192 -1.49 1.15 10.13
C ASN A 192 -2.56 0.33 10.87
N ALA A 193 -2.21 -0.86 11.36
CA ALA A 193 -3.13 -1.71 12.10
C ALA A 193 -3.11 -1.44 13.62
N VAL A 194 -1.94 -1.12 14.18
CA VAL A 194 -1.77 -1.08 15.64
C VAL A 194 -1.66 0.33 16.22
N GLY A 195 -1.34 1.34 15.41
CA GLY A 195 -1.24 2.74 15.81
C GLY A 195 -2.49 3.23 16.54
N PRO A 196 -3.70 3.09 15.96
CA PRO A 196 -4.94 3.46 16.64
C PRO A 196 -5.18 2.72 17.98
N LEU A 197 -4.80 1.44 18.08
CA LEU A 197 -4.89 0.68 19.34
C LEU A 197 -3.93 1.23 20.41
N VAL A 198 -2.71 1.55 20.01
CA VAL A 198 -1.69 2.14 20.89
C VAL A 198 -2.10 3.54 21.33
N GLY A 199 -2.63 4.35 20.42
CA GLY A 199 -3.15 5.68 20.71
C GLY A 199 -4.32 5.68 21.69
N ALA A 200 -5.15 4.63 21.67
CA ALA A 200 -6.22 4.42 22.65
C ALA A 200 -5.75 3.82 23.98
N GLY A 201 -4.45 3.57 24.15
CA GLY A 201 -3.89 2.93 25.35
C GLY A 201 -4.24 1.44 25.50
N LEU A 202 -4.69 0.77 24.42
CA LEU A 202 -5.05 -0.66 24.45
C LEU A 202 -3.83 -1.57 24.27
N LEU A 203 -2.74 -1.06 23.70
CA LEU A 203 -1.45 -1.74 23.54
C LEU A 203 -0.32 -0.76 23.84
N SER A 204 0.81 -1.27 24.35
CA SER A 204 2.07 -0.54 24.25
C SER A 204 2.61 -0.57 22.82
N VAL A 205 3.53 0.35 22.48
CA VAL A 205 4.22 0.32 21.17
C VAL A 205 4.88 -1.03 20.93
N SER A 206 5.59 -1.57 21.94
CA SER A 206 6.29 -2.86 21.86
C SER A 206 5.34 -4.03 21.61
N GLN A 207 4.19 -4.06 22.27
CA GLN A 207 3.16 -5.07 22.02
C GLN A 207 2.54 -4.91 20.62
N GLY A 208 2.28 -3.66 20.21
CA GLY A 208 1.77 -3.31 18.89
C GLY A 208 2.66 -3.83 17.76
N VAL A 209 3.97 -3.55 17.81
CA VAL A 209 4.89 -4.02 16.76
C VAL A 209 5.05 -5.53 16.76
N LEU A 210 5.02 -6.18 17.94
CA LEU A 210 5.13 -7.64 18.05
C LEU A 210 3.91 -8.36 17.48
N TYR A 211 2.71 -8.05 18.00
CA TYR A 211 1.48 -8.71 17.58
C TYR A 211 1.08 -8.28 16.17
N GLY A 212 1.16 -6.98 15.87
CA GLY A 212 0.91 -6.46 14.54
C GLY A 212 1.84 -7.09 13.53
N GLY A 213 3.15 -7.09 13.78
CA GLY A 213 4.15 -7.67 12.88
C GLY A 213 3.89 -9.15 12.61
N PHE A 214 3.51 -9.92 13.64
CA PHE A 214 3.16 -11.33 13.48
C PHE A 214 1.97 -11.51 12.52
N PHE A 215 0.90 -10.74 12.69
CA PHE A 215 -0.27 -10.83 11.82
C PHE A 215 -0.01 -10.28 10.41
N VAL A 216 0.84 -9.26 10.23
CA VAL A 216 1.27 -8.84 8.89
C VAL A 216 2.07 -9.96 8.21
N ALA A 217 3.00 -10.61 8.91
CA ALA A 217 3.74 -11.73 8.35
C ALA A 217 2.82 -12.91 7.99
N LEU A 218 1.90 -13.28 8.88
CA LEU A 218 0.90 -14.31 8.62
C LEU A 218 0.00 -13.96 7.41
N GLY A 219 -0.41 -12.70 7.30
CA GLY A 219 -1.16 -12.18 6.18
C GLY A 219 -0.42 -12.29 4.85
N SER A 220 0.89 -12.02 4.83
CA SER A 220 1.69 -12.18 3.62
C SER A 220 1.68 -13.64 3.12
N LEU A 221 1.78 -14.61 4.03
CA LEU A 221 1.75 -16.04 3.73
C LEU A 221 0.38 -16.50 3.23
N LEU A 222 -0.70 -16.08 3.88
CA LEU A 222 -2.04 -16.59 3.64
C LEU A 222 -2.81 -15.83 2.55
N LEU A 223 -2.61 -14.50 2.46
CA LEU A 223 -3.40 -13.62 1.59
C LEU A 223 -2.58 -13.03 0.43
N GLY A 224 -1.25 -13.07 0.47
CA GLY A 224 -0.38 -12.41 -0.51
C GLY A 224 -0.32 -13.08 -1.89
N GLY A 225 -0.75 -14.33 -2.02
CA GLY A 225 -0.59 -15.10 -3.25
C GLY A 225 -1.22 -14.48 -4.50
N ARG A 226 -2.47 -13.99 -4.39
CA ARG A 226 -3.20 -13.39 -5.53
C ARG A 226 -2.60 -12.06 -5.96
N VAL A 227 -2.23 -11.21 -5.00
CA VAL A 227 -1.67 -9.88 -5.27
C VAL A 227 -0.26 -10.02 -5.86
N LEU A 228 0.54 -10.97 -5.36
CA LEU A 228 1.87 -11.25 -5.90
C LEU A 228 1.82 -11.71 -7.37
N GLU A 229 0.88 -12.59 -7.72
CA GLU A 229 0.72 -13.10 -9.09
C GLU A 229 0.25 -12.02 -10.08
N THR A 230 -0.62 -11.12 -9.64
CA THR A 230 -1.16 -10.04 -10.48
C THR A 230 -0.14 -8.91 -10.71
N ASN A 231 0.70 -8.59 -9.73
CA ASN A 231 1.71 -7.53 -9.84
C ASN A 231 3.04 -7.97 -10.45
N GLY A 232 3.52 -9.18 -10.13
CA GLY A 232 4.88 -9.60 -10.45
C GLY A 232 5.23 -9.54 -11.94
N LYS A 233 4.23 -9.56 -12.84
CA LYS A 233 4.41 -9.49 -14.30
C LYS A 233 3.59 -8.41 -14.99
N GLY A 234 2.78 -7.64 -14.23
CA GLY A 234 1.75 -6.79 -14.81
C GLY A 234 2.25 -5.46 -15.39
N ILE A 235 3.39 -4.95 -14.90
CA ILE A 235 3.87 -3.60 -15.23
C ILE A 235 4.92 -3.64 -16.34
N THR A 236 6.04 -4.34 -16.13
CA THR A 236 7.12 -4.48 -17.11
C THR A 236 8.01 -5.68 -16.77
N ASP A 237 8.68 -6.24 -17.76
CA ASP A 237 9.68 -7.30 -17.55
C ASP A 237 10.99 -6.69 -17.07
N LEU A 238 11.39 -7.02 -15.84
CA LEU A 238 12.62 -6.58 -15.21
C LEU A 238 13.72 -7.64 -15.36
N SER A 239 14.94 -7.20 -15.66
CA SER A 239 16.15 -8.01 -15.45
C SER A 239 16.43 -8.20 -13.95
N LEU A 240 17.32 -9.13 -13.60
CA LEU A 240 17.71 -9.33 -12.20
C LEU A 240 18.32 -8.04 -11.60
N LEU A 241 19.18 -7.35 -12.36
CA LEU A 241 19.79 -6.09 -11.95
C LEU A 241 18.76 -4.95 -11.81
N GLU A 242 17.87 -4.82 -12.80
CA GLU A 242 16.77 -3.84 -12.75
C GLU A 242 15.87 -4.07 -11.53
N GLY A 243 15.51 -5.33 -11.27
CA GLY A 243 14.74 -5.73 -10.09
C GLY A 243 15.46 -5.37 -8.80
N SER A 244 16.77 -5.62 -8.71
CA SER A 244 17.56 -5.27 -7.52
C SER A 244 17.55 -3.77 -7.24
N LEU A 245 17.68 -2.94 -8.29
CA LEU A 245 17.65 -1.48 -8.17
C LEU A 245 16.27 -0.97 -7.76
N VAL A 246 15.19 -1.53 -8.32
CA VAL A 246 13.81 -1.20 -7.96
C VAL A 246 13.57 -1.50 -6.47
N SER A 247 13.82 -2.74 -6.04
CA SER A 247 13.56 -3.15 -4.66
C SER A 247 14.47 -2.43 -3.67
N GLY A 248 15.75 -2.24 -4.01
CA GLY A 248 16.67 -1.48 -3.19
C GLY A 248 16.25 -0.01 -3.01
N THR A 249 15.79 0.64 -4.08
CA THR A 249 15.29 2.03 -4.01
C THR A 249 14.05 2.14 -3.13
N GLY A 250 13.09 1.23 -3.30
CA GLY A 250 11.88 1.16 -2.47
C GLY A 250 12.23 0.94 -0.99
N ALA A 251 13.09 -0.03 -0.70
CA ALA A 251 13.55 -0.34 0.65
C ALA A 251 14.20 0.88 1.32
N LEU A 252 15.19 1.51 0.68
CA LEU A 252 15.94 2.62 1.27
C LEU A 252 15.04 3.82 1.60
N LEU A 253 14.18 4.22 0.67
CA LEU A 253 13.28 5.37 0.87
C LEU A 253 12.26 5.09 1.98
N VAL A 254 11.67 3.90 2.03
CA VAL A 254 10.67 3.54 3.03
C VAL A 254 11.30 3.31 4.40
N MET A 255 12.50 2.76 4.49
CA MET A 255 13.25 2.69 5.74
C MET A 255 13.57 4.09 6.26
N GLY A 256 14.06 4.99 5.40
CA GLY A 256 14.34 6.38 5.75
C GLY A 256 13.10 7.10 6.28
N ALA A 257 11.96 6.99 5.59
CA ALA A 257 10.70 7.55 6.06
C ALA A 257 10.23 6.93 7.39
N SER A 258 10.44 5.62 7.58
CA SER A 258 10.09 4.93 8.83
C SER A 258 10.90 5.43 10.02
N PHE A 259 12.20 5.70 9.85
CA PHE A 259 13.02 6.31 10.89
C PHE A 259 12.56 7.72 11.27
N LEU A 260 12.01 8.47 10.31
CA LEU A 260 11.39 9.78 10.55
C LEU A 260 9.97 9.66 11.14
N GLY A 261 9.46 8.45 11.34
CA GLY A 261 8.10 8.20 11.84
C GLY A 261 7.01 8.55 10.81
N ILE A 262 7.33 8.63 9.52
CA ILE A 262 6.40 9.07 8.48
C ILE A 262 5.74 7.85 7.81
N PRO A 263 4.41 7.69 7.90
CA PRO A 263 3.69 6.67 7.15
C PRO A 263 3.67 7.01 5.65
N VAL A 264 4.26 6.15 4.82
CA VAL A 264 4.47 6.40 3.38
C VAL A 264 3.87 5.28 2.51
N PRO A 265 3.51 5.58 1.25
CA PRO A 265 2.90 4.63 0.34
C PRO A 265 3.95 3.71 -0.32
N LEU A 266 4.38 2.63 0.35
CA LEU A 266 5.38 1.68 -0.19
C LEU A 266 5.05 1.22 -1.61
N THR A 267 3.81 0.78 -1.86
CA THR A 267 3.36 0.33 -3.19
C THR A 267 3.62 1.36 -4.27
N GLN A 268 3.40 2.65 -3.98
CA GLN A 268 3.64 3.73 -4.93
C GLN A 268 5.12 3.97 -5.14
N ALA A 269 5.93 3.90 -4.07
CA ALA A 269 7.38 4.02 -4.15
C ALA A 269 7.97 2.96 -5.09
N THR A 270 7.64 1.68 -4.87
CA THR A 270 8.10 0.57 -5.70
C THR A 270 7.60 0.70 -7.14
N THR A 271 6.31 0.98 -7.33
CA THR A 271 5.74 1.15 -8.67
C THR A 271 6.39 2.31 -9.43
N SER A 272 6.67 3.41 -8.73
CA SER A 272 7.36 4.56 -9.32
C SER A 272 8.79 4.23 -9.68
N ALA A 273 9.50 3.44 -8.86
CA ALA A 273 10.82 2.92 -9.23
C ALA A 273 10.76 2.03 -10.48
N ILE A 274 9.75 1.15 -10.60
CA ILE A 274 9.52 0.33 -11.81
C ILE A 274 9.30 1.23 -13.04
N LEU A 275 8.46 2.26 -12.91
CA LEU A 275 8.22 3.23 -13.98
C LEU A 275 9.50 4.01 -14.33
N GLY A 276 10.34 4.34 -13.34
CA GLY A 276 11.62 5.01 -13.54
C GLY A 276 12.59 4.20 -14.38
N VAL A 277 12.90 2.96 -13.96
CA VAL A 277 13.75 2.03 -14.73
C VAL A 277 13.17 1.80 -16.13
N GLY A 278 11.86 1.56 -16.21
CA GLY A 278 11.20 1.31 -17.47
C GLY A 278 11.20 2.51 -18.42
N THR A 279 11.10 3.74 -17.89
CA THR A 279 11.22 4.97 -18.67
C THR A 279 12.65 5.19 -19.16
N ALA A 280 13.65 4.85 -18.35
CA ALA A 280 15.05 4.93 -18.75
C ALA A 280 15.35 4.05 -19.97
N ARG A 281 14.70 2.88 -20.06
CA ARG A 281 14.88 1.90 -21.13
C ARG A 281 14.04 2.18 -22.38
N ASN A 282 12.74 2.44 -22.19
CA ASN A 282 11.73 2.42 -23.27
C ASN A 282 11.03 3.78 -23.48
N GLY A 283 11.53 4.86 -22.87
CA GLY A 283 10.82 6.14 -22.82
C GLY A 283 9.47 6.04 -22.10
N PHE A 284 8.57 7.00 -22.35
CA PHE A 284 7.30 7.11 -21.59
C PHE A 284 6.21 6.10 -21.98
N SER A 285 6.53 5.08 -22.79
CA SER A 285 5.57 4.08 -23.28
C SER A 285 4.82 3.34 -22.16
N LEU A 286 5.47 3.07 -21.03
CA LEU A 286 4.83 2.36 -19.91
C LEU A 286 3.69 3.15 -19.25
N TRP A 287 3.72 4.48 -19.31
CA TRP A 287 2.68 5.34 -18.72
C TRP A 287 1.33 5.22 -19.44
N GLN A 288 1.34 4.71 -20.67
CA GLN A 288 0.14 4.50 -21.48
C GLN A 288 -0.59 3.19 -21.15
N LYS A 289 0.00 2.31 -20.32
CA LYS A 289 -0.63 1.05 -19.96
C LYS A 289 -1.85 1.29 -19.07
N SER A 290 -2.94 0.60 -19.38
CA SER A 290 -4.20 0.65 -18.61
C SER A 290 -4.04 0.26 -17.13
N VAL A 291 -3.02 -0.55 -16.81
CA VAL A 291 -2.67 -0.91 -15.43
C VAL A 291 -2.23 0.33 -14.62
N ILE A 292 -1.44 1.24 -15.21
CA ILE A 292 -0.96 2.45 -14.54
C ILE A 292 -2.11 3.42 -14.27
N ASP A 293 -2.97 3.65 -15.27
CA ASP A 293 -4.18 4.46 -15.11
C ASP A 293 -5.07 3.93 -13.97
N ARG A 294 -5.25 2.61 -13.91
CA ARG A 294 -6.01 1.97 -12.84
C ARG A 294 -5.38 2.16 -11.46
N LEU A 295 -4.05 2.05 -11.35
CA LEU A 295 -3.31 2.25 -10.10
C LEU A 295 -3.47 3.68 -9.58
N VAL A 296 -3.24 4.68 -10.43
CA VAL A 296 -3.35 6.10 -10.06
C VAL A 296 -4.76 6.44 -9.56
N LYS A 297 -5.79 5.95 -10.26
CA LYS A 297 -7.20 6.14 -9.85
C LYS A 297 -7.48 5.53 -8.48
N VAL A 298 -7.01 4.31 -8.23
CA VAL A 298 -7.21 3.62 -6.95
C VAL A 298 -6.48 4.35 -5.82
N TRP A 299 -5.25 4.80 -6.05
CA TRP A 299 -4.47 5.54 -5.06
C TRP A 299 -5.10 6.89 -4.71
N ALA A 300 -5.70 7.59 -5.67
CA ALA A 300 -6.41 8.84 -5.42
C ALA A 300 -7.73 8.61 -4.65
N VAL A 301 -8.50 7.58 -5.02
CA VAL A 301 -9.87 7.38 -4.49
C VAL A 301 -9.87 6.73 -3.12
N SER A 302 -9.02 5.74 -2.87
CA SER A 302 -9.12 4.92 -1.64
C SER A 302 -8.92 5.69 -0.33
N PRO A 303 -7.96 6.63 -0.19
CA PRO A 303 -7.79 7.40 1.03
C PRO A 303 -8.99 8.30 1.32
N VAL A 304 -9.61 8.87 0.28
CA VAL A 304 -10.83 9.67 0.40
C VAL A 304 -12.02 8.78 0.79
N PHE A 305 -12.09 7.59 0.23
CA PHE A 305 -13.13 6.61 0.57
C PHE A 305 -13.06 6.17 2.04
N SER A 306 -11.88 5.81 2.54
CA SER A 306 -11.73 5.44 3.96
C SER A 306 -11.99 6.63 4.90
N LEU A 307 -11.58 7.85 4.51
CA LEU A 307 -11.88 9.09 5.22
C LEU A 307 -13.39 9.30 5.34
N ALA A 308 -14.13 9.19 4.23
CA ALA A 308 -15.57 9.42 4.21
C ALA A 308 -16.33 8.42 5.09
N ILE A 309 -15.96 7.13 5.05
CA ILE A 309 -16.56 6.09 5.90
C ILE A 309 -16.27 6.40 7.37
N ALA A 310 -15.03 6.73 7.72
CA ALA A 310 -14.67 7.02 9.10
C ALA A 310 -15.38 8.28 9.62
N TYR A 311 -15.44 9.34 8.81
CA TYR A 311 -16.16 10.57 9.14
C TYR A 311 -17.64 10.30 9.41
N GLY A 312 -18.33 9.60 8.49
CA GLY A 312 -19.73 9.23 8.64
C GLY A 312 -19.96 8.33 9.86
N GLY A 313 -19.09 7.33 10.04
CA GLY A 313 -19.16 6.40 11.18
C GLY A 313 -19.03 7.10 12.54
N VAL A 314 -18.13 8.09 12.66
CA VAL A 314 -17.98 8.87 13.90
C VAL A 314 -19.16 9.82 14.09
N LYS A 315 -19.60 10.54 13.03
CA LYS A 315 -20.74 11.45 13.12
C LYS A 315 -22.03 10.74 13.54
N GLY A 316 -22.33 9.60 12.92
CA GLY A 316 -23.51 8.81 13.25
C GLY A 316 -23.38 8.07 14.57
N GLY A 317 -22.33 7.26 14.71
CA GLY A 317 -22.18 6.33 15.84
C GLY A 317 -21.79 6.99 17.15
N VAL A 318 -21.13 8.16 17.12
CA VAL A 318 -20.65 8.86 18.32
C VAL A 318 -21.40 10.16 18.58
N ARG A 319 -21.70 10.94 17.53
CA ARG A 319 -22.40 12.23 17.69
C ARG A 319 -23.91 12.17 17.46
N GLY A 320 -24.47 11.03 17.03
CA GLY A 320 -25.90 10.89 16.73
C GLY A 320 -26.37 11.68 15.50
N ASP A 321 -25.44 12.15 14.67
CA ASP A 321 -25.72 12.93 13.46
C ASP A 321 -25.89 11.97 12.28
N PHE A 322 -27.10 11.44 12.13
CA PHE A 322 -27.44 10.50 11.06
C PHE A 322 -27.49 11.15 9.67
N HIS A 323 -27.62 12.48 9.58
CA HIS A 323 -27.60 13.19 8.29
C HIS A 323 -26.26 13.02 7.58
N ALA A 324 -25.16 13.10 8.33
CA ALA A 324 -23.82 12.86 7.79
C ALA A 324 -23.65 11.41 7.28
N VAL A 325 -24.23 10.43 7.98
CA VAL A 325 -24.22 9.02 7.54
C VAL A 325 -25.00 8.84 6.24
N ILE A 326 -26.21 9.40 6.19
CA ILE A 326 -27.06 9.36 5.00
C ILE A 326 -26.33 10.02 3.83
N ALA A 327 -25.71 11.19 4.03
CA ALA A 327 -24.94 11.86 2.98
C ALA A 327 -23.80 11.00 2.42
N VAL A 328 -23.01 10.33 3.28
CA VAL A 328 -21.94 9.42 2.83
C VAL A 328 -22.50 8.24 2.06
N ILE A 329 -23.57 7.62 2.54
CA ILE A 329 -24.24 6.51 1.85
C ILE A 329 -24.80 6.96 0.50
N SER A 330 -25.45 8.12 0.44
CA SER A 330 -26.00 8.70 -0.78
C SER A 330 -24.91 8.99 -1.82
N VAL A 331 -23.76 9.52 -1.41
CA VAL A 331 -22.62 9.74 -2.33
C VAL A 331 -22.08 8.40 -2.86
N CYS A 332 -21.94 7.39 -2.00
CA CYS A 332 -21.51 6.05 -2.42
C CYS A 332 -22.50 5.42 -3.41
N LEU A 333 -23.80 5.49 -3.12
CA LEU A 333 -24.87 4.99 -3.99
C LEU A 333 -24.95 5.75 -5.31
N ALA A 334 -24.84 7.08 -5.29
CA ALA A 334 -24.82 7.91 -6.50
C ALA A 334 -23.60 7.59 -7.37
N THR A 335 -22.42 7.44 -6.76
CA THR A 335 -21.19 7.05 -7.47
C THR A 335 -21.34 5.67 -8.11
N TRP A 336 -21.86 4.69 -7.35
CA TRP A 336 -22.14 3.36 -7.89
C TRP A 336 -23.14 3.43 -9.04
N GLY A 337 -24.27 4.13 -8.85
CA GLY A 337 -25.31 4.31 -9.86
C GLY A 337 -24.76 4.91 -11.15
N MET A 338 -23.92 5.94 -11.03
CA MET A 338 -23.24 6.57 -12.17
C MET A 338 -22.30 5.61 -12.89
N ILE A 339 -21.49 4.82 -12.16
CA ILE A 339 -20.62 3.80 -12.76
C ILE A 339 -21.45 2.72 -13.47
N SER A 340 -22.55 2.28 -12.87
CA SER A 340 -23.46 1.30 -13.45
C SER A 340 -24.09 1.82 -14.75
N LEU A 341 -24.54 3.07 -14.75
CA LEU A 341 -25.09 3.74 -15.94
C LEU A 341 -24.04 3.88 -17.04
N ILE A 342 -22.83 4.34 -16.73
CA ILE A 342 -21.74 4.47 -17.70
C ILE A 342 -21.42 3.11 -18.34
N ARG A 343 -21.38 2.03 -17.54
CA ARG A 343 -21.17 0.67 -18.04
C ARG A 343 -22.32 0.20 -18.92
N SER A 344 -23.57 0.52 -18.57
CA SER A 344 -24.74 0.18 -19.37
C SER A 344 -24.70 0.89 -20.73
N VAL A 345 -24.40 2.20 -20.75
CA VAL A 345 -24.28 2.99 -21.98
C VAL A 345 -23.13 2.49 -22.86
N HIS A 346 -21.98 2.12 -22.27
CA HIS A 346 -20.88 1.52 -23.02
C HIS A 346 -21.26 0.17 -23.63
N LYS A 347 -21.97 -0.68 -22.87
CA LYS A 347 -22.44 -1.99 -23.33
C LYS A 347 -23.42 -1.84 -24.49
N GLU A 348 -24.32 -0.88 -24.40
CA GLU A 348 -25.31 -0.54 -25.44
C GLU A 348 -24.64 0.00 -26.71
N ARG A 349 -23.66 0.91 -26.59
CA ARG A 349 -22.84 1.37 -27.72
C ARG A 349 -22.07 0.21 -28.37
N SER A 350 -21.48 -0.70 -27.59
CA SER A 350 -20.79 -1.86 -28.17
C SER A 350 -21.73 -2.82 -28.90
N SER A 351 -22.96 -3.04 -28.41
CA SER A 351 -23.94 -3.89 -29.10
C SER A 351 -24.48 -3.25 -30.38
N LEU A 352 -24.59 -1.92 -30.43
CA LEU A 352 -24.98 -1.20 -31.65
C LEU A 352 -23.91 -1.34 -32.75
N HIS A 353 -22.62 -1.36 -32.37
CA HIS A 353 -21.51 -1.60 -33.30
C HIS A 353 -21.39 -3.06 -33.77
N GLU A 354 -21.86 -4.04 -32.99
CA GLU A 354 -21.87 -5.46 -33.40
C GLU A 354 -23.09 -5.83 -34.27
N HIS A 355 -24.20 -5.09 -34.19
CA HIS A 355 -25.46 -5.42 -34.87
C HIS A 355 -25.93 -4.41 -35.94
N GLY A 356 -25.18 -3.32 -36.19
CA GLY A 356 -25.37 -2.42 -37.33
C GLY A 356 -24.02 -2.16 -37.98
N GLY A 357 -23.78 -2.54 -39.25
CA GLY A 357 -24.67 -2.18 -40.35
C GLY A 357 -24.63 -0.66 -40.47
N GLY A 358 -23.70 -0.16 -41.29
CA GLY A 358 -23.61 1.26 -41.56
C GLY A 358 -24.96 1.83 -41.96
N ILE A 359 -25.23 3.03 -41.46
CA ILE A 359 -26.09 3.99 -42.14
C ILE A 359 -25.18 5.11 -42.60
#